data_AF-A0A9E2LZH3-F1
#
_entry.id   AF-A0A9E2LZH3-F1
#
_cell.length_a   1.000
_cell.length_b   1.000
_cell.length_c   1.000
_cell.angle_alpha   90.00
_cell.angle_beta   90.00
_cell.angle_gamma   90.00
#
_symmetry.space_group_name_H-M   'P 1'
#
loop_
_entity.id
_entity.type
_entity.pdbx_description
1 polymer ?
#
loop_
_entity_poly.entity_id
_entity_poly.type
_entity_poly.pdbx_seq_one_letter_code
_entity_poly.pdbx_strand_id
1 'polypeptide(L)' 'MTGTQINYYFLCHRKLWLFSNQIDMEQTSDTVAMGKWISESTYKREEHEIKISTDEDNIVLDFYDGKNKIIHEVKKSDKM' A
#
# COMPACT_ATOMS: atom_id res chain seq x y z
N MET A 1 0.87 10.24 -7.14
CA MET A 1 1.54 10.21 -5.82
C MET A 1 1.05 8.98 -5.06
N THR A 2 1.88 8.27 -4.29
CA THR A 2 1.46 7.04 -3.56
C THR A 2 1.43 7.22 -2.04
N GLY A 3 0.69 6.36 -1.33
CA GLY A 3 0.68 6.35 0.14
C GLY A 3 2.07 6.16 0.76
N THR A 4 2.93 5.36 0.12
CA THR A 4 4.33 5.17 0.53
C THR A 4 5.13 6.48 0.44
N GLN A 5 4.92 7.27 -0.61
CA GLN A 5 5.57 8.58 -0.75
C GLN A 5 5.11 9.55 0.35
N ILE A 6 3.81 9.54 0.69
CA ILE A 6 3.27 10.36 1.79
C ILE A 6 3.91 9.94 3.13
N ASN A 7 3.99 8.64 3.41
CA ASN A 7 4.65 8.14 4.62
C ASN A 7 6.12 8.58 4.70
N TYR A 8 6.86 8.48 3.58
CA TYR A 8 8.26 8.91 3.53
C TYR A 8 8.43 10.43 3.65
N TYR A 9 7.47 11.22 3.18
CA TYR A 9 7.46 12.67 3.40
C TYR A 9 7.49 12.99 4.89
N PHE A 10 6.58 12.42 5.68
CA PHE A 10 6.51 12.67 7.12
C PHE A 10 7.67 12.06 7.90
N LEU A 11 8.26 10.97 7.42
CA LEU A 11 9.39 10.31 8.09
C LEU A 11 10.73 11.01 7.79
N CYS A 12 11.07 11.20 6.51
CA CYS A 12 12.34 11.77 6.07
C CYS A 12 12.30 12.16 4.58
N HIS A 13 12.42 13.46 4.29
CA HIS A 13 12.44 13.96 2.90
C HIS A 13 13.52 13.34 2.02
N ARG A 14 14.70 13.00 2.56
CA ARG A 14 15.76 12.32 1.80
C ARG A 14 15.35 10.90 1.40
N LYS A 15 14.64 10.17 2.27
CA LYS A 15 14.10 8.84 1.95
C LYS A 15 13.08 8.94 0.81
N LEU A 16 12.19 9.93 0.86
CA LEU A 16 11.23 10.21 -0.21
C LEU A 16 11.94 10.51 -1.54
N TRP A 17 12.99 11.35 -1.51
CA TRP A 17 13.74 11.70 -2.72
C TRP A 17 14.40 10.47 -3.34
N LEU A 18 15.05 9.63 -2.53
CA LEU A 18 15.68 8.38 -3.00
C LEU A 18 14.64 7.43 -3.63
N PHE A 19 13.53 7.17 -2.91
CA PHE A 19 12.43 6.34 -3.40
C PHE A 19 11.84 6.85 -4.72
N SER A 20 11.60 8.16 -4.82
CA SER A 20 11.05 8.78 -6.04
C SER A 20 12.01 8.74 -7.23
N ASN A 21 13.31 8.57 -6.97
CA ASN A 21 14.33 8.34 -7.98
C ASN A 21 14.67 6.84 -8.17
N GLN A 22 13.77 5.94 -7.74
CA GLN A 22 13.89 4.48 -7.89
C GLN A 22 15.09 3.88 -7.14
N ILE A 23 15.57 4.57 -6.09
CA ILE A 23 16.63 4.10 -5.20
C ILE A 23 15.97 3.55 -3.94
N ASP A 24 15.48 2.32 -4.05
CA ASP A 24 14.78 1.63 -2.96
C ASP A 24 15.76 0.94 -2.00
N MET A 25 15.48 1.04 -0.70
CA MET A 25 16.35 0.47 0.36
C MET A 25 15.67 -0.67 1.15
N GLU A 26 14.42 -1.01 0.84
CA GLU A 26 13.59 -1.91 1.66
C GLU A 26 13.53 -3.35 1.12
N GLN A 27 14.30 -3.67 0.07
CA GLN A 27 14.20 -4.96 -0.65
C GLN A 27 14.53 -6.18 0.21
N THR A 28 15.36 -6.00 1.25
CA THR A 28 15.79 -7.05 2.18
C THR A 28 15.01 -7.05 3.50
N SER A 29 13.97 -6.23 3.61
CA SER A 29 13.20 -6.09 4.86
C SER A 29 12.14 -7.19 4.98
N ASP A 30 12.31 -8.08 5.97
CA ASP A 30 11.34 -9.16 6.27
C ASP A 30 9.95 -8.61 6.59
N THR A 31 9.88 -7.45 7.26
CA THR A 31 8.60 -6.78 7.56
C THR A 31 7.88 -6.35 6.29
N VAL A 32 8.62 -5.84 5.30
CA VAL A 32 8.05 -5.44 4.00
C VAL A 32 7.65 -6.68 3.19
N ALA A 33 8.48 -7.72 3.20
CA ALA A 33 8.15 -9.00 2.57
C ALA A 33 6.87 -9.62 3.16
N MET A 34 6.73 -9.62 4.49
CA MET A 34 5.53 -10.09 5.19
C MET A 34 4.30 -9.24 4.85
N GLY A 35 4.44 -7.91 4.78
CA GLY A 35 3.34 -7.03 4.37
C GLY A 35 2.84 -7.32 2.95
N LYS A 36 3.75 -7.54 2.00
CA LYS A 36 3.41 -7.97 0.63
C LYS A 36 2.66 -9.30 0.62
N TRP A 37 3.18 -10.29 1.35
CA TRP A 37 2.53 -11.59 1.45
C TRP A 37 1.13 -11.51 2.07
N ILE A 38 0.92 -10.66 3.09
CA ILE A 38 -0.41 -10.43 3.68
C ILE A 38 -1.35 -9.83 2.63
N SER A 39 -0.93 -8.82 1.88
CA SER A 39 -1.71 -8.24 0.78
C SER A 39 -2.13 -9.32 -0.22
N GLU A 40 -1.16 -10.06 -0.77
CA GLU A 40 -1.40 -11.11 -1.76
C GLU A 40 -2.25 -12.29 -1.24
N SER A 41 -2.23 -12.52 0.07
CA SER A 41 -2.94 -13.63 0.69
C SER A 41 -4.35 -13.29 1.18
N THR A 42 -4.67 -12.00 1.32
CA THR A 42 -5.96 -11.52 1.81
C THR A 42 -6.95 -11.33 0.65
N TYR A 43 -8.25 -11.44 0.94
CA TYR A 43 -9.34 -11.23 -0.03
C TYR A 43 -9.22 -12.00 -1.36
N LYS A 44 -8.53 -13.15 -1.42
CA LYS A 44 -8.32 -13.94 -2.66
C LYS A 44 -9.58 -14.31 -3.46
N ARG A 45 -10.76 -14.26 -2.84
CA ARG A 45 -12.05 -14.61 -3.46
C ARG A 45 -12.84 -13.39 -3.93
N GLU A 46 -12.39 -12.19 -3.55
CA GLU A 46 -13.02 -10.92 -3.87
C GLU A 46 -12.16 -10.15 -4.87
N GLU A 47 -12.71 -9.07 -5.43
CA GLU A 47 -11.92 -8.11 -6.20
C GLU A 47 -10.99 -7.34 -5.24
N HIS A 48 -9.70 -7.67 -5.31
CA HIS A 48 -8.64 -7.14 -4.44
C HIS A 48 -7.68 -6.24 -5.25
N GLU A 49 -7.14 -5.18 -4.63
CA GLU A 49 -6.30 -4.15 -5.28
C GLU A 49 -7.02 -3.40 -6.42
N ILE A 50 -8.18 -2.83 -6.09
CA ILE A 50 -9.01 -2.06 -7.02
C ILE A 50 -8.29 -0.76 -7.37
N LYS A 51 -7.90 -0.63 -8.64
CA LYS A 51 -7.22 0.56 -9.16
C LYS A 51 -8.22 1.65 -9.55
N ILE A 52 -8.04 2.83 -8.98
CA ILE A 52 -8.77 4.04 -9.32
C ILE A 52 -7.75 5.03 -9.87
N SER A 53 -7.81 5.25 -11.18
CA SER A 53 -6.92 6.17 -11.90
C SER A 53 -7.70 7.37 -12.41
N THR A 54 -7.21 8.56 -12.13
CA THR A 54 -7.61 9.82 -12.76
C THR A 54 -6.44 10.38 -13.57
N ASP A 55 -6.65 11.49 -14.27
CA ASP A 55 -5.56 12.16 -15.02
C ASP A 55 -4.41 12.63 -14.11
N GLU A 56 -4.68 12.82 -12.82
CA GLU A 56 -3.72 13.37 -11.84
C GLU A 56 -3.24 12.33 -10.81
N ASP A 57 -4.09 11.36 -10.47
CA ASP A 57 -3.86 10.44 -9.36
C ASP A 57 -4.03 8.97 -9.73
N ASN A 58 -3.29 8.13 -9.00
CA ASN A 58 -3.40 6.68 -9.08
C ASN A 58 -3.49 6.14 -7.66
N ILE A 59 -4.69 5.67 -7.30
CA ILE A 59 -5.01 5.13 -5.98
C ILE A 59 -5.34 3.64 -6.16
N VAL A 60 -4.94 2.83 -5.18
CA VAL A 60 -5.28 1.42 -5.11
C VAL A 60 -5.99 1.18 -3.79
N LEU A 61 -7.21 0.64 -3.84
CA LEU A 61 -7.96 0.20 -2.66
C LEU A 61 -7.79 -1.29 -2.46
N ASP A 62 -7.61 -1.75 -1.22
CA ASP A 62 -7.49 -3.19 -0.96
C ASP A 62 -8.82 -3.89 -1.26
N PHE A 63 -9.94 -3.40 -0.73
CA PHE A 63 -11.27 -3.98 -0.99
C PHE A 63 -12.40 -2.94 -0.84
N TYR A 64 -13.45 -3.09 -1.66
CA TYR A 64 -14.66 -2.27 -1.60
C TYR A 64 -15.92 -3.14 -1.51
N ASP A 65 -16.66 -3.01 -0.40
CA ASP A 65 -17.99 -3.59 -0.25
C ASP A 65 -19.03 -2.67 -0.89
N GLY A 66 -19.42 -2.97 -2.13
CA GLY A 66 -20.41 -2.20 -2.88
C GLY A 66 -21.82 -2.24 -2.30
N LYS A 67 -22.17 -3.25 -1.49
CA LYS A 67 -23.51 -3.37 -0.89
C LYS A 67 -23.67 -2.37 0.25
N ASN A 68 -22.66 -2.28 1.12
CA ASN A 68 -22.67 -1.40 2.28
C ASN A 68 -21.97 -0.06 2.02
N LYS A 69 -21.31 0.10 0.86
CA LYS A 69 -20.50 1.26 0.48
C LYS A 69 -19.34 1.52 1.44
N ILE A 70 -18.62 0.44 1.80
CA ILE A 70 -17.52 0.48 2.78
C ILE A 70 -16.20 0.16 2.08
N ILE A 71 -15.17 0.97 2.37
CA ILE A 71 -13.80 0.71 1.95
C ILE A 71 -13.07 0.00 3.09
N HIS A 72 -12.34 -1.05 2.76
CA HIS A 72 -11.52 -1.82 3.70
C HIS A 72 -10.04 -1.69 3.33
N GLU A 73 -9.21 -1.50 4.35
CA GLU A 73 -7.74 -1.47 4.25
C GLU A 73 -7.18 -2.58 5.14
N VAL A 74 -6.24 -3.36 4.62
CA VAL A 74 -5.59 -4.45 5.34
C VAL A 74 -4.28 -3.96 5.93
N LYS A 75 -4.08 -4.24 7.22
CA LYS A 75 -2.81 -4.01 7.92
C LYS A 75 -2.41 -5.24 8.70
N LYS A 76 -1.10 -5.47 8.80
CA LYS A 76 -0.57 -6.43 9.78
C LYS A 76 -1.04 -6.01 11.17
N SER A 77 -1.61 -6.94 11.93
CA SER A 77 -1.96 -6.74 13.34
C SER A 77 -0.70 -6.50 14.18
N ASP A 78 -0.81 -5.60 15.16
CA ASP A 78 0.22 -5.40 16.19
C ASP A 78 0.18 -6.48 17.28
N LYS A 79 -0.88 -7.28 17.33
CA LYS A 79 -0.98 -8.41 18.26
C LYS A 79 -0.16 -9.57 17.74
N MET A 80 0.74 -10.06 18.61
CA MET A 80 1.51 -11.29 18.43
C MET A 80 0.60 -12.52 18.54
#